data_AF-A0A5E4PRN9-F1
#
_entry.id   AF-A0A5E4PRN9-F1
#
_cell.length_a   1.000
_cell.length_b   1.000
_cell.length_c   1.000
_cell.angle_alpha   90.00
_cell.angle_beta   90.00
_cell.angle_gamma   90.00
#
_symmetry.space_group_name_H-M   'P 1'
#
loop_
_entity.id
_entity.type
_entity.pdbx_description
1 polymer ?
#
loop_
_entity_poly.entity_id
_entity_poly.type
_entity_poly.pdbx_seq_one_letter_code
_entity_poly.pdbx_strand_id
1 'polypeptide(L)'
;MSTWVNEQCVSFFQLLCIKIVKTGRVPQHLAFIMDGNRRYAKKLSVNTTDGHTKGFDKLSEALKWCIDLGIPEVTVYAFSIENFKRTEEEVNSLMDLARDKFTRLLDGIDQINAWG
;
A
#
# COMPACT_ATOMS: atom_id res chain seq x y z
N MET A 1 5.68 -9.18 15.57
CA MET A 1 5.67 -9.88 14.27
C MET A 1 4.89 -8.98 13.33
N SER A 2 5.59 -8.18 12.51
CA SER A 2 5.00 -7.10 11.72
C SER A 2 4.28 -7.65 10.49
N THR A 3 2.95 -7.59 10.52
CA THR A 3 2.02 -7.99 9.47
C THR A 3 2.17 -7.14 8.20
N TRP A 4 1.70 -7.67 7.07
CA TRP A 4 1.71 -6.97 5.78
C TRP A 4 0.79 -5.76 5.72
N VAL A 5 -0.23 -5.77 6.58
CA VAL A 5 -1.22 -4.72 6.73
C VAL A 5 -1.11 -4.17 8.14
N ASN A 6 -0.94 -2.86 8.25
CA ASN A 6 -0.76 -2.18 9.52
C ASN A 6 -2.03 -2.29 10.40
N GLU A 7 -1.90 -2.86 11.60
CA GLU A 7 -2.97 -2.96 12.60
C GLU A 7 -3.14 -1.65 13.39
N GLN A 8 -3.30 -0.52 12.70
CA GLN A 8 -3.66 0.73 13.37
C GLN A 8 -5.15 0.76 13.66
N CYS A 9 -5.51 1.00 14.93
CA CYS A 9 -6.87 1.28 15.33
C CYS A 9 -7.36 2.57 14.68
N VAL A 10 -8.50 2.50 13.98
CA VAL A 10 -9.19 3.70 13.47
C VAL A 10 -9.60 4.62 14.63
N SER A 11 -9.37 5.92 14.49
CA SER A 11 -9.84 6.90 15.46
C SER A 11 -11.37 6.93 15.53
N PHE A 12 -11.94 7.46 16.62
CA PHE A 12 -13.39 7.60 16.77
C PHE A 12 -14.05 8.31 15.58
N PHE A 13 -13.44 9.39 15.09
CA PHE A 13 -13.95 10.12 13.93
C PHE A 13 -13.90 9.28 12.64
N GLN A 14 -12.80 8.56 12.40
CA GLN A 14 -12.70 7.67 11.25
C GLN A 14 -13.73 6.54 11.34
N LEU A 15 -13.94 5.95 12.51
CA LEU A 15 -14.95 4.92 12.72
C LEU A 15 -16.36 5.45 12.43
N LEU A 16 -16.67 6.66 12.89
CA LEU A 16 -17.94 7.32 12.60
C LEU A 16 -18.12 7.54 11.10
N CYS A 17 -17.11 8.08 10.42
CA CYS A 17 -17.13 8.28 8.96
C CYS A 17 -17.32 6.97 8.20
N ILE A 18 -16.59 5.91 8.58
CA ILE A 18 -16.73 4.59 7.96
C ILE A 18 -18.17 4.08 8.11
N LYS A 19 -18.76 4.17 9.31
CA LYS A 19 -20.15 3.76 9.54
C LYS A 19 -21.14 4.55 8.67
N ILE A 20 -20.96 5.85 8.55
CA ILE A 20 -21.82 6.72 7.72
C ILE A 20 -21.65 6.38 6.24
N VAL A 21 -20.42 6.26 5.73
CA VAL A 21 -20.16 5.94 4.31
C VAL A 21 -20.76 4.58 3.95
N LYS A 22 -20.68 3.60 4.87
CA LYS A 22 -21.23 2.26 4.67
C LYS A 22 -22.77 2.19 4.66
N THR A 23 -23.49 3.26 5.00
CA THR A 23 -24.95 3.29 4.79
C THR A 23 -25.30 3.49 3.31
N GLY A 24 -24.36 4.00 2.51
CA GLY A 24 -24.49 4.14 1.07
C GLY A 24 -23.93 2.93 0.31
N ARG A 25 -23.77 3.10 -1.00
CA ARG A 25 -23.22 2.04 -1.88
C ARG A 25 -21.69 2.06 -1.82
N VAL A 26 -21.10 0.99 -1.30
CA VAL A 26 -19.64 0.81 -1.24
C VAL A 26 -19.15 0.20 -2.56
N PRO A 27 -18.08 0.73 -3.18
CA PRO A 27 -17.49 0.15 -4.38
C PRO A 27 -16.96 -1.27 -4.10
N GLN A 28 -17.10 -2.16 -5.08
CA GLN A 28 -16.60 -3.54 -4.94
C GLN A 28 -15.13 -3.68 -5.34
N HIS A 29 -14.64 -2.76 -6.18
CA HIS A 29 -13.27 -2.80 -6.69
C HIS A 29 -12.72 -1.38 -6.78
N LEU A 30 -11.49 -1.18 -6.28
CA LEU A 30 -10.79 0.09 -6.32
C LEU A 30 -9.41 -0.07 -6.98
N ALA A 31 -9.04 0.86 -7.87
CA ALA A 31 -7.72 0.87 -8.50
C ALA A 31 -6.90 2.09 -8.05
N PHE A 32 -5.63 1.87 -7.70
CA PHE A 32 -4.70 2.92 -7.30
C PHE A 32 -3.54 3.04 -8.29
N ILE A 33 -3.23 4.27 -8.69
CA ILE A 33 -1.95 4.62 -9.32
C ILE A 33 -1.08 5.28 -8.26
N MET A 34 -0.05 4.58 -7.80
CA MET A 34 0.81 5.04 -6.71
C MET A 34 1.95 5.93 -7.22
N ASP A 35 1.60 7.13 -7.68
CA ASP A 35 2.57 8.11 -8.15
C ASP A 35 2.99 9.09 -7.04
N GLY A 36 4.14 9.73 -7.22
CA GLY A 36 4.60 10.82 -6.37
C GLY A 36 5.73 10.46 -5.41
N ASN A 37 6.15 9.19 -5.32
CA ASN A 37 7.19 8.74 -4.38
C ASN A 37 8.51 9.54 -4.50
N ARG A 38 8.96 9.80 -5.73
CA ARG A 38 10.16 10.62 -5.99
C ARG A 38 9.98 12.09 -5.59
N ARG A 39 8.79 12.66 -5.86
CA ARG A 39 8.44 14.05 -5.49
C ARG A 39 8.34 14.19 -3.97
N TYR A 40 7.79 13.19 -3.30
CA TYR A 40 7.73 13.11 -1.84
C TYR A 40 9.13 13.03 -1.23
N ALA A 41 10.01 12.17 -1.76
CA ALA A 41 11.40 12.07 -1.31
C ALA A 41 12.13 13.41 -1.43
N LYS A 42 12.01 14.06 -2.59
CA LYS A 42 12.59 15.40 -2.83
C LYS A 42 12.06 16.45 -1.85
N LYS A 43 10.74 16.45 -1.58
CA LYS A 43 10.11 17.40 -0.66
C LYS A 43 10.64 17.26 0.78
N LEU A 44 10.95 16.03 1.20
CA LEU A 44 11.48 15.74 2.53
C LEU A 44 13.02 15.70 2.59
N SER A 45 13.70 15.98 1.47
CA SER A 45 15.16 15.87 1.35
C SER A 45 15.71 14.50 1.77
N VAL A 46 14.98 13.43 1.45
CA VAL A 46 15.39 12.03 1.69
C VAL A 46 15.71 11.33 0.37
N ASN A 47 16.32 10.15 0.46
CA ASN A 47 16.68 9.38 -0.73
C ASN A 47 15.43 8.89 -1.47
N THR A 48 15.56 8.72 -2.79
CA THR A 48 14.47 8.21 -3.63
C THR A 48 13.97 6.84 -3.16
N THR A 49 14.88 5.95 -2.74
CA THR A 49 14.57 4.64 -2.19
C THR A 49 13.69 4.74 -0.93
N ASP A 50 13.97 5.71 -0.04
CA ASP A 50 13.14 5.94 1.15
C ASP A 50 11.73 6.39 0.76
N GLY A 51 11.61 7.22 -0.28
CA GLY A 51 10.32 7.60 -0.84
C GLY A 51 9.52 6.40 -1.36
N HIS A 52 10.18 5.45 -2.01
CA HIS A 52 9.54 4.21 -2.47
C HIS A 52 9.10 3.30 -1.32
N THR A 53 9.96 3.14 -0.30
CA THR A 53 9.62 2.40 0.91
C THR A 53 8.39 3.01 1.61
N LYS A 54 8.34 4.34 1.74
CA LYS A 54 7.18 5.05 2.31
C LYS A 54 5.92 4.92 1.44
N GLY A 55 6.07 4.89 0.12
CA GLY A 55 4.98 4.61 -0.80
C GLY A 55 4.38 3.22 -0.58
N PHE A 56 5.24 2.22 -0.37
CA PHE A 56 4.78 0.86 -0.04
C PHE A 56 4.09 0.79 1.32
N ASP A 57 4.63 1.44 2.35
CA ASP A 57 4.00 1.47 3.68
C ASP A 57 2.61 2.16 3.61
N LYS A 58 2.48 3.19 2.75
CA LYS A 58 1.18 3.85 2.50
C LYS A 58 0.20 2.94 1.76
N LEU A 59 0.67 2.08 0.86
CA LEU A 59 -0.18 1.07 0.22
C LEU A 59 -0.77 0.11 1.25
N SER A 60 0.06 -0.41 2.15
CA SER A 60 -0.37 -1.30 3.24
C SER A 60 -1.48 -0.67 4.09
N GLU A 61 -1.33 0.60 4.44
CA GLU A 61 -2.34 1.38 5.17
C GLU A 61 -3.62 1.59 4.35
N ALA A 62 -3.50 1.89 3.05
CA ALA A 62 -4.66 2.06 2.17
C ALA A 62 -5.46 0.75 1.99
N LEU A 63 -4.77 -0.40 1.90
CA LEU A 63 -5.42 -1.71 1.86
C LEU A 63 -6.18 -2.00 3.16
N LYS A 64 -5.63 -1.62 4.33
CA LYS A 64 -6.36 -1.72 5.60
C LYS A 64 -7.66 -0.92 5.58
N TRP A 65 -7.63 0.31 5.07
CA TRP A 65 -8.83 1.13 4.96
C TRP A 65 -9.86 0.52 4.01
N CYS A 66 -9.43 -0.09 2.90
CA CYS A 66 -10.32 -0.79 1.98
C CYS A 66 -11.02 -1.96 2.68
N ILE A 67 -10.28 -2.74 3.47
CA ILE A 67 -10.84 -3.81 4.31
C ILE A 67 -11.87 -3.25 5.30
N ASP A 68 -11.56 -2.16 6.01
CA ASP A 68 -12.47 -1.57 7.01
C ASP A 68 -13.76 -1.02 6.37
N LEU A 69 -13.65 -0.47 5.15
CA LEU A 69 -14.78 -0.01 4.36
C LEU A 69 -15.61 -1.16 3.77
N GLY A 70 -15.05 -2.38 3.69
CA GLY A 70 -15.69 -3.54 3.09
C GLY A 70 -15.55 -3.57 1.56
N ILE A 71 -14.44 -3.05 1.03
CA ILE A 71 -14.08 -3.14 -0.39
C ILE A 71 -13.30 -4.44 -0.58
N PRO A 72 -13.84 -5.45 -1.29
CA PRO A 72 -13.24 -6.78 -1.39
C PRO A 72 -12.06 -6.84 -2.35
N GLU A 73 -11.99 -5.98 -3.36
CA GLU A 73 -10.96 -6.05 -4.40
C GLU A 73 -10.21 -4.73 -4.57
N VAL A 74 -8.88 -4.82 -4.69
CA VAL A 74 -8.02 -3.67 -4.96
C VAL A 74 -6.98 -4.01 -6.03
N THR A 75 -6.85 -3.15 -7.03
CA THR A 75 -5.77 -3.21 -8.02
C THR A 75 -4.81 -2.06 -7.81
N VAL A 76 -3.51 -2.31 -7.94
CA VAL A 76 -2.48 -1.30 -7.72
C VAL A 76 -1.51 -1.29 -8.88
N TYR A 77 -1.27 -0.11 -9.44
CA TYR A 77 -0.21 0.09 -10.41
C TYR A 77 1.11 0.36 -9.70
N ALA A 78 1.81 -0.73 -9.37
CA ALA A 78 3.05 -0.67 -8.60
C ALA A 78 4.30 -0.38 -9.45
N PHE A 79 4.35 -0.87 -10.69
CA PHE A 79 5.50 -0.69 -11.58
C PHE A 79 5.07 -0.80 -13.06
N SER A 80 5.56 0.11 -13.90
CA SER A 80 5.29 0.13 -15.35
C SER A 80 6.47 -0.36 -16.17
N ILE A 81 6.22 -0.85 -17.40
CA ILE A 81 7.28 -1.20 -18.35
C ILE A 81 8.18 0.00 -18.65
N GLU A 82 7.62 1.22 -18.66
CA GLU A 82 8.39 2.45 -18.86
C GLU A 82 9.36 2.74 -17.71
N ASN A 83 9.12 2.20 -16.51
CA ASN A 83 10.03 2.39 -15.38
C ASN A 83 11.34 1.61 -15.51
N PHE A 84 11.43 0.64 -16.42
CA PHE A 84 12.71 0.03 -16.78
C PHE A 84 13.68 1.01 -17.46
N LYS A 85 13.19 2.16 -17.95
CA LYS A 85 14.05 3.21 -18.54
C LYS A 85 14.72 4.10 -17.48
N ARG A 86 14.49 3.88 -16.19
CA ARG A 86 15.17 4.59 -15.09
C ARG A 86 16.60 4.07 -14.92
N THR A 87 17.36 4.67 -14.01
CA THR A 87 18.73 4.20 -13.73
C THR A 87 18.69 2.77 -13.18
N GLU A 88 19.70 1.98 -13.55
CA GLU A 88 19.80 0.58 -13.11
C GLU A 88 19.79 0.46 -11.58
N GLU A 89 20.47 1.37 -10.89
CA GLU A 89 20.48 1.48 -9.43
C GLU A 89 19.06 1.67 -8.84
N GLU A 90 18.23 2.52 -9.46
CA GLU A 90 16.85 2.76 -9.01
C GLU A 90 15.98 1.53 -9.27
N VAL A 91 16.11 0.90 -10.44
CA VAL A 91 15.36 -0.31 -10.79
C VAL A 91 15.73 -1.46 -9.86
N ASN A 92 17.02 -1.69 -9.60
CA ASN A 92 17.47 -2.73 -8.68
C ASN A 92 16.94 -2.48 -7.26
N SER A 93 17.01 -1.23 -6.78
CA SER A 93 16.44 -0.86 -5.48
C SER A 93 14.93 -1.13 -5.39
N LEU A 94 14.18 -0.89 -6.47
CA LEU A 94 12.75 -1.18 -6.54
C LEU A 94 12.46 -2.69 -6.54
N MET A 95 13.25 -3.48 -7.27
CA MET A 95 13.11 -4.93 -7.30
C MET A 95 13.47 -5.59 -5.97
N ASP A 96 14.50 -5.08 -5.29
CA ASP A 96 14.88 -5.53 -3.95
C ASP A 96 13.80 -5.18 -2.92
N LEU A 97 13.24 -3.97 -2.99
CA LEU A 97 12.10 -3.59 -2.16
C LEU A 97 10.89 -4.50 -2.42
N ALA A 98 10.57 -4.78 -3.69
CA ALA A 98 9.48 -5.69 -4.03
C ALA A 98 9.73 -7.09 -3.45
N ARG A 99 10.95 -7.62 -3.59
CA ARG A 99 11.35 -8.92 -3.03
C ARG A 99 11.14 -8.95 -1.52
N ASP A 100 11.72 -8.01 -0.77
CA ASP A 100 11.59 -7.93 0.70
C ASP A 100 10.11 -7.90 1.13
N LYS A 101 9.30 -7.08 0.46
CA LYS A 101 7.88 -7.00 0.78
C LYS A 101 7.15 -8.29 0.43
N PHE A 102 7.33 -8.89 -0.74
CA PHE A 102 6.68 -10.18 -1.04
C PHE A 102 7.12 -11.29 -0.08
N THR A 103 8.38 -11.34 0.36
CA THR A 103 8.82 -12.29 1.39
C THR A 103 8.03 -12.10 2.68
N ARG A 104 7.87 -10.86 3.16
CA ARG A 104 7.04 -10.57 4.35
C ARG A 104 5.57 -10.94 4.18
N LEU A 105 5.05 -10.93 2.94
CA LEU A 105 3.68 -11.36 2.65
C LEU A 105 3.54 -12.85 2.93
N LEU A 106 4.50 -13.62 2.41
CA LEU A 106 4.54 -15.07 2.56
C LEU A 106 4.66 -15.47 4.04
N ASP A 107 5.48 -14.75 4.81
CA ASP A 107 5.62 -14.99 6.26
C ASP A 107 4.32 -14.74 7.05
N GLY A 108 3.43 -13.90 6.51
CA GLY A 108 2.15 -13.53 7.12
C GLY A 108 0.93 -14.20 6.48
N ILE A 109 1.13 -15.15 5.58
CA ILE A 109 0.05 -15.66 4.70
C ILE A 109 -1.10 -16.31 5.47
N ASP A 110 -0.80 -16.97 6.59
CA ASP A 110 -1.81 -17.61 7.44
C ASP A 110 -2.81 -16.59 8.02
N GLN A 111 -2.34 -15.39 8.34
CA GLN A 111 -3.18 -14.31 8.86
C GLN A 111 -4.04 -13.69 7.76
N ILE A 112 -3.50 -13.60 6.54
CA ILE A 112 -4.23 -13.08 5.37
C ILE A 112 -5.35 -14.04 4.99
N ASN A 113 -5.10 -15.35 4.96
CA ASN A 113 -6.12 -16.36 4.68
C ASN A 113 -7.27 -16.35 5.71
N ALA A 114 -7.02 -15.88 6.94
CA ALA A 114 -8.05 -15.73 7.96
C ALA A 114 -9.00 -14.55 7.70
N TRP A 115 -8.66 -13.62 6.80
CA TRP A 115 -9.49 -12.45 6.46
C TRP A 115 -10.53 -12.71 5.37
N GLY A 116 -10.52 -13.90 4.76
CA GLY A 116 -11.46 -14.31 3.70
C GLY A 116 -10.84 -14.21 2.32
#